data_AF-H4FC19-F1
#
_entry.id   AF-H4FC19-F1
#
_cell.length_a   1.000
_cell.length_b   1.000
_cell.length_c   1.000
_cell.angle_alpha   90.00
_cell.angle_beta   90.00
_cell.angle_gamma   90.00
#
_symmetry.space_group_name_H-M   'P 1'
#
loop_
_entity.id
_entity.type
_entity.pdbx_description
1 polymer ?
#
loop_
_entity_poly.entity_id
_entity_poly.type
_entity_poly.pdbx_seq_one_letter_code
_entity_poly.pdbx_strand_id
1 'polypeptide(L)'
;MKRYGFLVVAAMAVSGGCTTDSQSPQRTAAAPAIMDDSVPQVARDACLREVGRTTNNPDLTILEMLYSEANSQVKIGVGPNRAPWQCTVSNRGEVANVTSLTDEGAL
;
A
#
# COMPACT_ATOMS: atom_id res chain seq x y z
N MET A 1 18.16 3.74 59.43
CA MET A 1 18.48 5.17 59.32
C MET A 1 18.24 5.53 57.85
N LYS A 2 17.35 6.42 57.39
CA LYS A 2 16.71 7.62 57.92
C LYS A 2 15.32 7.71 57.26
N ARG A 3 14.28 7.99 58.06
CA ARG A 3 12.91 8.29 57.64
C ARG A 3 12.85 9.71 57.10
N TYR A 4 11.98 10.02 56.13
CA TYR A 4 11.22 11.28 55.93
C TYR A 4 10.55 11.16 54.55
N GLY A 5 9.26 11.44 54.33
CA GLY A 5 8.21 11.95 55.20
C GLY A 5 6.93 11.83 54.38
N PHE A 6 5.95 11.15 54.95
CA PHE A 6 4.60 11.00 54.43
C PHE A 6 3.84 12.30 54.68
N LEU A 7 3.16 12.85 53.67
CA LEU A 7 1.87 13.56 53.73
C LEU A 7 1.75 14.49 52.52
N VAL A 8 0.68 14.32 51.72
CA VAL A 8 -0.40 15.32 51.54
C VAL A 8 -1.50 14.70 50.64
N VAL A 9 -2.62 14.41 51.29
CA VAL A 9 -4.01 14.73 50.92
C VAL A 9 -4.57 14.27 49.55
N ALA A 10 -5.35 13.20 49.64
CA ALA A 10 -6.76 13.03 49.24
C ALA A 10 -7.37 13.77 48.02
N ALA A 11 -8.03 12.93 47.22
CA ALA A 11 -9.39 13.07 46.67
C ALA A 11 -9.60 13.97 45.43
N MET A 12 -9.57 13.35 44.25
CA MET A 12 -10.40 13.63 43.06
C MET A 12 -10.42 12.34 42.23
N ALA A 13 -11.42 11.90 41.49
CA ALA A 13 -12.83 12.19 41.31
C ALA A 13 -13.30 11.00 40.45
N VAL A 14 -14.46 10.42 40.73
CA VAL A 14 -15.02 9.35 39.88
C VAL A 14 -15.44 9.98 38.56
N SER A 15 -14.69 9.72 37.49
CA SER A 15 -15.12 9.98 36.11
C SER A 15 -15.34 8.64 35.42
N GLY A 16 -16.58 8.47 34.95
CA GLY A 16 -17.13 7.23 34.44
C GLY A 16 -16.34 6.60 33.28
N GLY A 17 -16.47 5.28 33.20
CA GLY A 17 -16.18 4.55 31.99
C GLY A 17 -17.18 4.94 30.89
N CYS A 18 -16.64 5.53 29.83
CA CYS A 18 -16.98 5.12 28.48
C CYS A 18 -15.63 4.93 27.79
N THR A 19 -15.15 3.69 27.69
CA THR A 19 -14.27 3.32 26.59
C THR A 19 -15.11 3.48 25.33
N THR A 20 -15.19 4.71 24.82
CA THR A 20 -15.55 4.90 23.43
C THR A 20 -14.28 4.52 22.69
N ASP A 21 -14.18 3.22 22.41
CA ASP A 21 -13.46 2.71 21.26
C ASP A 21 -13.97 3.49 20.06
N SER A 22 -13.37 4.66 19.84
CA SER A 22 -13.44 5.37 18.58
C SER A 22 -12.44 4.65 17.68
N GLN A 23 -12.71 3.38 17.39
CA GLN A 23 -12.28 2.78 16.15
C GLN A 23 -12.99 3.60 15.08
N SER A 24 -12.37 4.73 14.75
CA SER A 24 -12.52 5.33 13.44
C SER A 24 -12.45 4.14 12.49
N PRO A 25 -13.45 3.90 11.63
CA PRO A 25 -13.15 3.10 10.48
C PRO A 25 -12.01 3.86 9.81
N GLN A 26 -10.79 3.34 9.94
CA GLN A 26 -9.81 3.46 8.88
C GLN A 26 -10.52 2.86 7.67
N ARG A 27 -11.37 3.68 7.04
CA ARG A 27 -11.18 3.92 5.63
C ARG A 27 -9.73 4.32 5.54
N THR A 28 -8.86 3.34 5.38
CA THR A 28 -7.71 3.48 4.50
C THR A 28 -8.32 4.05 3.24
N ALA A 29 -8.41 5.38 3.18
CA ALA A 29 -8.65 6.05 1.93
C ALA A 29 -7.51 5.52 1.08
N ALA A 30 -7.85 4.70 0.07
CA ALA A 30 -6.87 4.29 -0.91
C ALA A 30 -6.15 5.58 -1.31
N ALA A 31 -4.84 5.62 -1.08
CA ALA A 31 -4.06 6.78 -1.48
C ALA A 31 -4.43 7.10 -2.93
N PRO A 32 -4.62 8.39 -3.28
CA PRO A 32 -5.00 8.74 -4.64
C PRO A 32 -4.04 8.07 -5.60
N ALA A 33 -4.58 7.35 -6.58
CA ALA A 33 -3.79 6.65 -7.57
C ALA A 33 -2.89 7.66 -8.30
N ILE A 34 -1.58 7.47 -8.23
CA ILE A 34 -0.63 8.26 -9.00
C ILE A 34 -0.64 7.74 -10.43
N MET A 35 -1.03 8.56 -11.39
CA MET A 35 -1.03 8.21 -12.81
C MET A 35 -0.10 9.17 -13.54
N ASP A 36 1.20 8.86 -13.54
CA ASP A 36 2.19 9.68 -14.24
C ASP A 36 2.16 9.40 -15.75
N ASP A 37 1.69 10.38 -16.53
CA ASP A 37 1.63 10.29 -17.99
C ASP A 37 3.02 10.27 -18.67
N SER A 38 4.08 10.58 -17.92
CA SER A 38 5.47 10.51 -18.40
C SER A 38 5.96 9.07 -18.57
N VAL A 39 5.30 8.08 -17.96
CA VAL A 39 5.62 6.67 -18.19
C VAL A 39 5.32 6.30 -19.65
N PRO A 40 6.29 5.85 -20.46
CA PRO A 40 6.04 5.56 -21.88
C PRO A 40 5.02 4.44 -22.10
N GLN A 41 4.22 4.53 -23.17
CA GLN A 41 3.23 3.50 -23.52
C GLN A 41 3.86 2.11 -23.68
N VAL A 42 5.04 2.03 -24.31
CA VAL A 42 5.80 0.77 -24.46
C VAL A 42 6.12 0.10 -23.11
N ALA A 43 6.34 0.89 -22.06
CA ALA A 43 6.60 0.39 -20.72
C ALA A 43 5.32 -0.13 -20.05
N ARG A 44 4.19 0.58 -20.24
CA ARG A 44 2.86 0.17 -19.75
C ARG A 44 2.44 -1.17 -20.36
N ASP A 45 2.53 -1.28 -21.69
CA ASP A 45 2.16 -2.48 -22.43
C ASP A 45 3.06 -3.68 -22.09
N ALA A 46 4.36 -3.43 -21.92
CA ALA A 46 5.30 -4.47 -21.51
C ALA A 46 4.94 -5.03 -20.12
N CYS A 47 4.63 -4.17 -19.16
CA CYS A 47 4.19 -4.60 -17.83
C CYS A 47 2.85 -5.34 -17.85
N LEU A 48 1.84 -4.85 -18.58
CA LEU A 48 0.56 -5.54 -18.72
C LEU A 48 0.76 -6.95 -19.31
N ARG A 49 1.54 -7.06 -20.38
CA ARG A 49 1.84 -8.36 -21.01
C ARG A 49 2.55 -9.30 -20.04
N GLU A 50 3.57 -8.84 -19.33
CA GLU A 50 4.36 -9.70 -18.46
C GLU A 50 3.61 -10.11 -17.19
N VAL A 51 2.82 -9.22 -16.60
CA VAL A 51 1.94 -9.58 -15.49
C VAL A 51 0.86 -10.56 -15.94
N GLY A 52 0.25 -10.34 -17.11
CA GLY A 52 -0.74 -11.27 -17.67
C GLY A 52 -0.16 -12.65 -17.93
N ARG A 53 1.08 -12.72 -18.43
CA ARG A 53 1.82 -13.98 -18.64
C ARG A 53 2.17 -14.66 -17.32
N THR A 54 2.62 -13.90 -16.33
CA THR A 54 3.03 -14.42 -15.01
C THR A 54 1.84 -14.95 -14.22
N THR A 55 0.70 -14.26 -14.29
CA THR A 55 -0.52 -14.62 -13.55
C THR A 55 -1.47 -15.51 -14.34
N ASN A 56 -1.20 -15.72 -15.64
CA ASN A 56 -2.10 -16.37 -16.59
C ASN A 56 -3.53 -15.78 -16.55
N ASN A 57 -3.63 -14.46 -16.43
CA ASN A 57 -4.89 -13.73 -16.28
C ASN A 57 -4.96 -12.55 -17.26
N PRO A 58 -5.98 -12.50 -18.14
CA PRO A 58 -6.13 -11.40 -19.10
C PRO A 58 -6.83 -10.16 -18.54
N ASP A 59 -7.51 -10.24 -17.39
CA ASP A 59 -8.17 -9.10 -16.75
C ASP A 59 -7.16 -8.31 -15.93
N LEU A 60 -6.60 -7.28 -16.56
CA LEU A 60 -5.56 -6.43 -16.00
C LEU A 60 -6.00 -4.97 -16.02
N THR A 61 -5.68 -4.23 -14.98
CA THR A 61 -5.93 -2.79 -14.91
C THR A 61 -4.76 -2.09 -14.26
N ILE A 62 -4.27 -1.01 -14.86
CA ILE A 62 -3.24 -0.19 -14.23
C ILE A 62 -3.87 0.56 -13.06
N LEU A 63 -3.27 0.42 -11.87
CA LEU A 63 -3.68 1.08 -10.64
C LEU A 63 -2.80 2.29 -10.32
N GLU A 64 -1.53 2.25 -10.70
CA GLU A 64 -0.57 3.32 -10.42
C GLU A 64 0.58 3.29 -11.44
N MET A 65 1.12 4.47 -11.77
CA MET A 65 2.28 4.66 -12.62
C MET A 65 3.15 5.76 -12.05
N LEU A 66 4.44 5.45 -11.92
CA LEU A 66 5.45 6.39 -11.45
C LEU A 66 6.63 6.36 -12.39
N TYR A 67 6.91 7.50 -13.03
CA TYR A 67 8.08 7.64 -13.88
C TYR A 67 9.34 7.80 -13.03
N SER A 68 10.44 7.25 -13.54
CA SER A 68 11.79 7.58 -13.08
C SER A 68 12.77 7.41 -14.23
N GLU A 69 13.87 8.17 -14.19
CA GLU A 69 14.90 8.16 -15.21
C GLU A 69 15.59 6.80 -15.34
N ALA A 70 15.68 6.05 -14.24
CA ALA A 70 16.27 4.71 -14.23
C ALA A 70 15.27 3.67 -14.77
N ASN A 71 14.11 3.57 -14.13
CA ASN A 71 13.02 2.66 -14.51
C ASN A 71 11.70 3.22 -14.03
N SER A 72 10.65 3.02 -14.81
CA SER A 72 9.28 3.31 -14.40
C SER A 72 8.73 2.16 -13.55
N GLN A 73 7.85 2.51 -12.62
CA GLN A 73 7.06 1.55 -11.85
C GLN A 73 5.60 1.60 -12.32
N VAL A 74 5.03 0.42 -12.57
CA VAL A 74 3.63 0.25 -12.93
C VAL A 74 3.01 -0.76 -11.97
N LYS A 75 2.02 -0.31 -11.21
CA LYS A 75 1.22 -1.18 -10.34
C LYS A 75 -0.01 -1.64 -11.11
N ILE A 76 -0.20 -2.95 -11.22
CA ILE A 76 -1.26 -3.58 -12.00
C ILE A 76 -2.16 -4.37 -11.06
N GLY A 77 -3.46 -4.14 -11.13
CA GLY A 77 -4.48 -4.96 -10.51
C GLY A 77 -4.84 -6.12 -11.42
N VAL A 78 -4.81 -7.34 -10.88
CA VAL A 78 -5.11 -8.57 -11.61
C VAL A 78 -6.45 -9.15 -11.17
N GLY A 79 -7.30 -9.46 -12.14
CA GLY A 79 -8.62 -10.05 -11.92
C GLY A 79 -9.64 -9.13 -11.24
N PRO A 80 -10.81 -9.67 -10.86
CA PRO A 80 -11.94 -8.89 -10.34
C PRO A 80 -11.63 -8.23 -8.98
N ASN A 81 -10.75 -8.86 -8.19
CA ASN A 81 -10.34 -8.33 -6.89
C ASN A 81 -9.20 -7.31 -7.00
N ARG A 82 -8.70 -7.04 -8.22
CA ARG A 82 -7.57 -6.15 -8.48
C ARG A 82 -6.37 -6.47 -7.58
N ALA A 83 -6.03 -7.76 -7.48
CA ALA A 83 -4.87 -8.20 -6.70
C ALA A 83 -3.63 -7.45 -7.19
N PRO A 84 -2.92 -6.70 -6.33
CA PRO A 84 -1.91 -5.76 -6.78
C PRO A 84 -0.60 -6.46 -7.13
N TRP A 85 -0.03 -6.09 -8.26
CA TRP A 85 1.27 -6.53 -8.76
C TRP A 85 2.12 -5.33 -9.09
N GLN A 86 3.39 -5.34 -8.68
CA GLN A 86 4.37 -4.34 -9.05
C GLN A 86 5.17 -4.84 -10.25
N CYS A 87 5.26 -4.00 -11.28
CA CYS A 87 6.17 -4.18 -12.39
C CYS A 87 7.18 -3.03 -12.41
N THR A 88 8.45 -3.35 -12.54
CA THR A 88 9.54 -2.39 -12.77
C THR A 88 10.03 -2.59 -14.19
N VAL A 89 10.07 -1.53 -14.98
CA VAL A 89 10.29 -1.59 -16.43
C VAL A 89 11.12 -0.40 -16.89
N SER A 90 12.03 -0.63 -17.84
CA SER A 90 12.76 0.46 -18.46
C SER A 90 11.83 1.34 -19.30
N ASN A 91 12.22 2.59 -19.53
CA ASN A 91 11.46 3.50 -20.38
C ASN A 91 11.42 3.06 -21.87
N ARG A 92 12.10 1.96 -22.22
CA ARG A 92 12.09 1.30 -23.54
C ARG A 92 11.24 0.02 -23.57
N GLY A 93 10.61 -0.36 -22.46
CA GLY A 93 9.73 -1.54 -22.38
C GLY A 93 10.43 -2.85 -22.02
N GLU A 94 11.64 -2.81 -21.48
CA GLU A 94 12.33 -3.99 -20.96
C GLU A 94 11.92 -4.20 -19.50
N VAL A 95 11.20 -5.30 -19.22
CA VAL A 95 10.74 -5.60 -17.86
C VAL A 95 11.91 -6.10 -17.03
N ALA A 96 12.19 -5.40 -15.93
CA ALA A 96 13.27 -5.73 -15.01
C ALA A 96 12.80 -6.65 -13.87
N ASN A 97 11.60 -6.43 -13.35
CA ASN A 97 11.04 -7.23 -12.27
C ASN A 97 9.51 -7.21 -12.28
N VAL A 98 8.90 -8.32 -11.84
CA VAL A 98 7.46 -8.46 -11.60
C VAL A 98 7.27 -9.16 -10.26
N THR A 99 6.45 -8.59 -9.37
CA THR A 99 6.26 -9.10 -8.00
C THR A 99 4.84 -8.87 -7.54
N SER A 100 4.23 -9.87 -6.91
CA SER A 100 2.94 -9.71 -6.22
C SER A 100 3.12 -8.81 -5.02
N LEU A 101 2.24 -7.81 -4.86
CA LEU A 101 2.14 -6.99 -3.66
C LEU A 101 1.06 -7.51 -2.72
N THR A 102 0.44 -8.64 -3.05
CA THR A 102 -0.48 -9.32 -2.14
C THR A 102 0.35 -9.92 -1.01
N ASP A 103 0.02 -9.56 0.22
CA ASP A 103 0.66 -10.11 1.41
C ASP A 103 0.23 -11.59 1.56
N GLU A 104 1.06 -12.52 1.09
CA GLU A 104 0.76 -13.96 1.12
C GLU A 104 0.98 -14.57 2.52
N GLY A 105 0.95 -13.74 3.57
CA GLY A 105 1.42 -14.08 4.92
C GLY A 105 0.65 -13.43 6.07
N ALA A 106 -0.62 -13.07 5.89
CA ALA A 106 -1.54 -12.94 7.03
C ALA A 106 -1.82 -14.34 7.60
N LEU A 107 -0.89 -14.84 8.43
CA LEU A 107 -1.05 -16.04 9.25
C LEU A 107 -1.63 -15.68 10.62
#